data_AF-A0A9D6FVB6-F1
#
_entry.id   AF-A0A9D6FVB6-F1
#
_cell.length_a   1.000
_cell.length_b   1.000
_cell.length_c   1.000
_cell.angle_alpha   90.00
_cell.angle_beta   90.00
_cell.angle_gamma   90.00
#
_symmetry.space_group_name_H-M   'P 1'
#
loop_
_entity.id
_entity.type
_entity.pdbx_description
1 polymer ?
#
loop_
_entity_poly.entity_id
_entity_poly.type
_entity_poly.pdbx_seq_one_letter_code
_entity_poly.pdbx_strand_id
1 'polypeptide(L)'
;MRGDPWWNLLWRSISVALAFWLAWAVYMVAWIEQFYDGPLSMILMPFMAAIGSALSVLLSLGAGLVLRFRPVSRLWTATPLWAGLMVAASLLLLAFGRDLGITSLGLDPESGRSVVILHPMAALGGYLFMISGVANWPIPQRNAA
;
A
#
# COMPACT_ATOMS: atom_id res chain seq x y z
N MET A 1 9.72 29.25 -11.01
CA MET A 1 9.28 28.65 -12.29
C MET A 1 8.18 27.64 -11.97
N ARG A 2 6.94 27.82 -12.46
CA ARG A 2 5.88 26.82 -12.28
C ARG A 2 6.13 25.72 -13.30
N GLY A 3 6.40 24.50 -12.85
CA GLY A 3 6.44 23.34 -13.74
C GLY A 3 5.12 23.19 -14.48
N ASP A 4 5.16 22.61 -15.67
CA ASP A 4 3.98 22.33 -16.49
C ASP A 4 2.91 21.61 -15.65
N PRO A 5 1.70 22.19 -15.48
CA PRO A 5 0.65 21.56 -14.68
C PRO A 5 0.30 20.15 -15.18
N TRP A 6 0.43 19.89 -16.49
CA TRP A 6 0.17 18.58 -17.09
C TRP A 6 1.21 17.54 -16.68
N TRP A 7 2.48 17.94 -16.53
CA TRP A 7 3.54 17.05 -16.06
C TRP A 7 3.27 16.54 -14.64
N ASN A 8 2.90 17.45 -13.73
CA ASN A 8 2.60 17.09 -12.34
C ASN A 8 1.35 16.21 -12.26
N LEU A 9 0.33 16.50 -13.06
CA LEU A 9 -0.88 15.69 -13.12
C LEU A 9 -0.58 14.28 -13.62
N LEU A 10 0.21 14.14 -14.70
CA LEU A 10 0.59 12.86 -15.27
C LEU A 10 1.31 11.96 -14.26
N TRP A 11 2.36 12.47 -13.60
CA TRP A 11 3.11 11.69 -12.61
C TRP A 11 2.29 11.30 -11.39
N ARG A 12 1.37 12.17 -10.95
CA ARG A 12 0.42 11.84 -9.87
C ARG A 12 -0.50 10.71 -10.30
N SER A 13 -1.07 10.78 -11.51
CA SER A 13 -1.93 9.72 -12.03
C SER A 13 -1.19 8.40 -12.15
N ILE A 14 0.07 8.40 -12.62
CA ILE A 14 0.91 7.21 -12.67
C ILE A 14 1.14 6.64 -11.26
N SER A 15 1.51 7.48 -10.30
CA SER A 15 1.78 7.05 -8.92
C SER A 15 0.53 6.45 -8.25
N VAL A 16 -0.64 7.06 -8.46
CA VAL A 16 -1.93 6.55 -7.96
C VAL A 16 -2.30 5.23 -8.64
N ALA A 17 -2.12 5.12 -9.96
CA ALA A 17 -2.37 3.88 -10.69
C ALA A 17 -1.47 2.74 -10.21
N LEU A 18 -0.17 3.02 -9.99
CA LEU A 18 0.78 2.06 -9.44
C LEU A 18 0.39 1.63 -8.01
N ALA A 19 0.00 2.59 -7.16
CA ALA A 19 -0.45 2.29 -5.80
C ALA A 19 -1.71 1.42 -5.81
N PHE A 20 -2.65 1.68 -6.72
CA PHE A 20 -3.86 0.88 -6.90
C PHE A 20 -3.52 -0.55 -7.34
N TRP A 21 -2.68 -0.72 -8.36
CA TRP A 21 -2.29 -2.04 -8.85
C TRP A 21 -1.52 -2.84 -7.80
N LEU A 22 -0.64 -2.18 -7.05
CA LEU A 22 0.11 -2.82 -5.97
C LEU A 22 -0.81 -3.25 -4.81
N ALA A 23 -1.72 -2.37 -4.39
CA ALA A 23 -2.75 -2.67 -3.40
C ALA A 23 -3.59 -3.88 -3.82
N TRP A 24 -4.03 -3.89 -5.09
CA TRP A 24 -4.84 -4.95 -5.66
C TRP A 24 -4.10 -6.28 -5.71
N ALA A 25 -2.84 -6.28 -6.15
CA ALA A 25 -2.01 -7.48 -6.20
C ALA A 25 -1.80 -8.09 -4.81
N VAL A 26 -1.45 -7.27 -3.82
CA VAL A 26 -1.27 -7.76 -2.44
C VAL A 26 -2.58 -8.28 -1.85
N TYR A 27 -3.71 -7.60 -2.10
CA TYR A 27 -5.01 -8.07 -1.68
C TYR A 27 -5.35 -9.43 -2.31
N MET A 28 -5.14 -9.58 -3.62
CA MET A 28 -5.41 -10.84 -4.33
C MET A 28 -4.54 -11.98 -3.81
N VAL A 29 -3.24 -11.76 -3.57
CA VAL A 29 -2.36 -12.77 -2.97
C VAL A 29 -2.85 -13.17 -1.58
N ALA A 30 -3.21 -12.20 -0.72
CA ALA A 30 -3.71 -12.49 0.61
C ALA A 30 -5.04 -13.26 0.60
N TRP A 31 -5.91 -13.00 -0.38
CA TRP A 31 -7.22 -13.64 -0.49
C TRP A 31 -7.20 -15.01 -1.17
N ILE A 32 -6.30 -15.24 -2.13
CA ILE A 32 -6.22 -16.52 -2.86
C ILE A 32 -5.87 -17.67 -1.91
N GLU A 33 -5.16 -17.37 -0.82
CA GLU A 33 -4.77 -18.35 0.20
C GLU A 33 -5.92 -18.73 1.15
N GLN A 34 -7.01 -17.95 1.20
CA GLN A 34 -8.02 -18.09 2.27
C GLN A 34 -9.40 -18.58 1.83
N PHE A 35 -9.88 -18.30 0.61
CA PHE A 35 -11.33 -18.42 0.31
C PHE A 35 -11.68 -18.99 -1.07
N TYR A 36 -10.95 -20.00 -1.56
CA TYR A 36 -11.29 -20.62 -2.84
C TYR A 36 -12.51 -21.56 -2.74
N ASP A 37 -13.71 -20.99 -2.78
CA ASP A 37 -14.99 -21.73 -2.67
C ASP A 37 -15.65 -22.09 -4.01
N GLY A 38 -14.96 -21.89 -5.15
CA GLY A 38 -15.45 -22.29 -6.48
C GLY A 38 -15.43 -21.19 -7.55
N PRO A 39 -16.09 -21.41 -8.71
CA PRO A 39 -15.97 -20.52 -9.88
C PRO A 39 -16.58 -19.13 -9.66
N LEU A 40 -17.56 -18.99 -8.77
CA LEU A 40 -18.17 -17.69 -8.46
C LEU A 40 -17.18 -16.77 -7.70
N SER A 41 -16.38 -17.34 -6.80
CA SER A 41 -15.39 -16.57 -6.04
C SER A 41 -14.25 -16.08 -6.94
N MET A 42 -13.86 -16.85 -7.98
CA MET A 42 -12.90 -16.38 -9.00
C MET A 42 -13.34 -15.08 -9.70
N ILE A 43 -14.65 -14.88 -9.89
CA ILE A 43 -15.18 -13.68 -10.53
C ILE A 43 -15.31 -12.54 -9.50
N LEU A 44 -15.83 -12.81 -8.30
CA LEU A 44 -16.12 -11.77 -7.30
C LEU A 44 -14.88 -11.25 -6.58
N MET A 45 -13.86 -12.09 -6.36
CA MET A 45 -12.63 -11.70 -5.67
C MET A 45 -11.92 -10.51 -6.32
N PRO A 46 -11.67 -10.48 -7.65
CA PRO A 46 -11.10 -9.31 -8.32
C PRO A 46 -11.86 -8.01 -8.07
N PHE A 47 -13.19 -8.05 -8.04
CA PHE A 47 -14.02 -6.86 -7.79
C PHE A 47 -13.92 -6.38 -6.34
N MET A 48 -13.97 -7.30 -5.38
CA MET A 48 -13.76 -6.96 -3.96
C MET A 48 -12.36 -6.41 -3.72
N ALA A 49 -11.34 -7.01 -4.33
CA ALA A 49 -9.96 -6.53 -4.29
C ALA A 49 -9.84 -5.13 -4.89
N ALA A 50 -10.51 -4.86 -6.02
CA ALA A 50 -10.53 -3.54 -6.64
C ALA A 50 -11.18 -2.48 -5.73
N ILE A 51 -12.31 -2.80 -5.10
CA ILE A 51 -12.99 -1.90 -4.16
C ILE A 51 -12.10 -1.64 -2.93
N GLY A 52 -11.56 -2.69 -2.31
CA GLY A 52 -10.68 -2.57 -1.15
C GLY A 52 -9.41 -1.76 -1.45
N SER A 53 -8.85 -1.96 -2.64
CA SER A 53 -7.68 -1.22 -3.13
C SER A 53 -8.00 0.26 -3.38
N ALA A 54 -9.14 0.55 -4.00
CA ALA A 54 -9.59 1.93 -4.22
C ALA A 54 -9.80 2.68 -2.90
N LEU A 55 -10.43 2.04 -1.91
CA LEU A 55 -10.59 2.60 -0.56
C LEU A 55 -9.24 2.83 0.12
N SER A 56 -8.32 1.87 0.01
CA SER A 56 -6.98 1.97 0.62
C SER A 56 -6.15 3.09 0.00
N VAL A 57 -6.21 3.26 -1.32
CA VAL A 57 -5.59 4.38 -2.03
C VAL A 57 -6.23 5.70 -1.62
N LEU A 58 -7.56 5.76 -1.50
CA LEU A 58 -8.26 6.97 -1.05
C LEU A 58 -7.84 7.38 0.37
N LEU A 59 -7.77 6.42 1.30
CA LEU A 59 -7.27 6.65 2.66
C LEU A 59 -5.81 7.12 2.65
N SER A 60 -4.97 6.53 1.80
CA SER A 60 -3.55 6.89 1.65
C SER A 60 -3.36 8.30 1.07
N LEU A 61 -4.22 8.71 0.14
CA LEU A 61 -4.26 10.09 -0.37
C LEU A 61 -4.74 11.06 0.72
N GLY A 62 -5.69 10.64 1.55
CA GLY A 62 -6.12 11.36 2.75
C GLY A 62 -4.97 11.56 3.74
N ALA A 63 -4.21 10.51 4.05
CA ALA A 63 -3.00 10.59 4.88
C ALA A 63 -1.94 11.52 4.26
N GLY A 64 -1.84 11.53 2.92
CA GLY A 64 -1.01 12.47 2.16
C GLY A 64 -1.35 13.94 2.37
N LEU A 65 -2.56 14.28 2.82
CA LEU A 65 -2.90 15.65 3.22
C LEU A 65 -2.08 16.11 4.43
N VAL A 66 -1.76 15.21 5.36
CA VAL A 66 -0.87 15.50 6.50
C VAL A 66 0.53 15.82 6.01
N LEU A 67 1.00 15.16 4.94
CA LEU A 67 2.28 15.47 4.30
C LEU A 67 2.32 16.86 3.66
N ARG A 68 1.18 17.56 3.50
CA ARG A 68 1.15 18.95 3.03
C ARG A 68 1.50 19.96 4.12
N PHE A 69 1.55 19.54 5.39
CA PHE A 69 2.00 20.41 6.47
C PHE A 69 3.46 20.82 6.24
N ARG A 70 3.76 22.13 6.28
CA ARG A 70 5.03 22.71 5.81
C ARG A 70 6.32 21.97 6.22
N PRO A 71 6.57 21.64 7.51
CA PRO A 71 7.80 20.96 7.90
C PRO A 71 7.87 19.52 7.37
N VAL A 72 6.75 18.79 7.41
CA VAL A 72 6.67 17.40 6.92
C VAL A 72 6.81 17.36 5.40
N SER A 73 6.16 18.29 4.71
CA SER A 73 6.23 18.41 3.25
C SER A 73 7.65 18.60 2.77
N ARG A 74 8.41 19.51 3.40
CA ARG A 74 9.81 19.76 3.04
C ARG A 74 10.68 18.50 3.21
N LEU A 75 10.51 17.75 4.30
CA LEU A 75 11.27 16.53 4.52
C LEU A 75 10.90 15.46 3.49
N TRP A 76 9.60 15.28 3.26
CA TRP A 76 9.08 14.27 2.35
C TRP A 76 9.49 14.54 0.88
N THR A 77 9.43 15.79 0.44
CA THR A 77 9.77 16.16 -0.94
C THR A 77 11.25 16.43 -1.16
N ALA A 78 12.08 16.47 -0.10
CA ALA A 78 13.52 16.68 -0.22
C ALA A 78 14.21 15.55 -0.99
N THR A 79 13.73 14.30 -0.86
CA THR A 79 14.32 13.15 -1.54
C THR A 79 13.28 12.05 -1.75
N PRO A 80 13.28 11.37 -2.92
CA PRO A 80 12.43 10.19 -3.14
C PRO A 80 12.82 8.99 -2.26
N LEU A 81 13.99 9.05 -1.60
CA LEU A 81 14.49 7.99 -0.73
C LEU A 81 13.52 7.67 0.42
N TRP A 82 12.83 8.66 0.99
CA TRP A 82 11.90 8.44 2.10
C TRP A 82 10.71 7.57 1.69
N ALA A 83 10.13 7.86 0.52
CA ALA A 83 9.05 7.05 -0.03
C ALA A 83 9.54 5.63 -0.36
N GLY A 84 10.73 5.51 -0.96
CA GLY A 84 11.35 4.21 -1.24
C GLY A 84 11.62 3.39 0.03
N LEU A 85 12.16 3.99 1.08
CA LEU A 85 12.40 3.35 2.37
C LEU A 85 11.10 2.92 3.04
N MET A 86 10.05 3.76 2.98
CA MET A 86 8.73 3.43 3.51
C MET A 86 8.13 2.21 2.81
N VAL A 87 8.20 2.16 1.47
CA VAL A 87 7.75 1.00 0.69
C VAL A 87 8.58 -0.24 1.01
N ALA A 88 9.92 -0.12 1.02
CA ALA A 88 10.81 -1.23 1.32
C ALA A 88 10.61 -1.79 2.73
N ALA A 89 10.52 -0.93 3.74
CA ALA A 89 10.25 -1.34 5.12
C ALA A 89 8.89 -2.02 5.26
N SER A 90 7.88 -1.51 4.55
CA SER A 90 6.55 -2.12 4.53
C SER A 90 6.56 -3.50 3.89
N LEU A 91 7.25 -3.67 2.76
CA LEU A 91 7.40 -4.98 2.12
C LEU A 91 8.18 -5.97 3.00
N LEU A 92 9.25 -5.52 3.65
CA LEU A 92 10.00 -6.35 4.61
C LEU A 92 9.13 -6.76 5.80
N LEU A 93 8.31 -5.85 6.32
CA LEU A 93 7.36 -6.16 7.39
C LEU A 93 6.31 -7.18 6.95
N LEU A 94 5.77 -7.04 5.75
CA LEU A 94 4.76 -7.98 5.22
C LEU A 94 5.35 -9.36 4.93
N ALA A 95 6.57 -9.41 4.37
CA ALA A 95 7.23 -10.66 4.00
C ALA A 95 7.86 -11.39 5.19
N PHE A 96 8.51 -10.66 6.10
CA PHE A 96 9.34 -11.24 7.17
C PHE A 96 8.87 -10.87 8.57
N GLY A 97 7.79 -10.08 8.73
CA GLY A 97 7.32 -9.63 10.05
C GLY A 97 6.98 -10.79 10.99
N ARG A 98 6.51 -11.91 10.45
CA ARG A 98 6.28 -13.14 11.21
C ARG A 98 7.59 -13.70 11.79
N ASP A 99 8.65 -13.78 10.98
CA ASP A 99 9.97 -14.29 11.38
C ASP A 99 10.67 -13.34 12.37
N LEU A 100 10.34 -12.05 12.30
CA LEU A 100 10.76 -11.04 13.29
C LEU A 100 9.99 -11.10 14.61
N GLY A 101 9.07 -12.06 14.78
CA GLY A 101 8.30 -12.26 16.00
C GLY A 101 7.07 -11.35 16.15
N ILE A 102 6.73 -10.56 15.13
CA ILE A 102 5.56 -9.67 15.13
C ILE A 102 4.30 -10.50 14.84
N THR A 103 3.93 -11.35 15.78
CA THR A 103 2.92 -12.39 15.57
C THR A 103 1.72 -12.24 16.49
N SER A 104 0.62 -12.89 16.11
CA SER A 104 -0.56 -13.10 16.95
C SER A 104 -1.09 -14.51 16.76
N LEU A 105 -1.82 -15.03 17.74
CA LEU A 105 -2.55 -16.29 17.60
C LEU A 105 -3.86 -16.03 16.85
N GLY A 106 -3.99 -16.64 15.66
CA GLY A 106 -5.25 -16.77 14.94
C GLY A 106 -5.87 -18.14 15.20
N LEU A 107 -7.16 -18.28 14.91
CA LEU A 107 -7.85 -19.56 14.89
C LEU A 107 -8.09 -19.95 13.43
N ASP A 108 -7.62 -21.13 13.03
CA ASP A 108 -7.97 -21.70 11.73
C ASP A 108 -9.46 -22.07 11.74
N PRO A 109 -10.30 -21.48 10.86
CA PRO A 109 -11.74 -21.74 10.85
C PRO A 109 -12.09 -23.18 10.48
N GLU A 110 -11.24 -23.89 9.74
CA GLU A 110 -11.52 -25.27 9.31
C GLU A 110 -11.16 -26.29 10.40
N SER A 111 -9.95 -26.19 10.96
CA SER A 111 -9.44 -27.17 11.91
C SER A 111 -9.68 -26.81 13.38
N GLY A 112 -10.07 -25.56 13.67
CA GLY A 112 -10.18 -25.03 15.02
C GLY A 112 -8.84 -24.94 15.77
N ARG A 113 -7.70 -25.16 15.08
CA ARG A 113 -6.38 -25.11 15.69
C ARG A 113 -5.86 -23.68 15.73
N SER A 114 -5.12 -23.35 16.78
CA SER A 114 -4.42 -22.08 16.83
C SER A 114 -3.25 -22.06 15.86
N VAL A 115 -3.21 -21.04 15.00
CA VAL A 115 -2.14 -20.80 14.04
C VAL A 115 -1.44 -19.48 14.35
N VAL A 116 -0.12 -19.46 14.24
CA VAL A 116 0.67 -18.23 14.44
C VAL A 116 0.68 -17.45 13.12
N ILE A 117 0.07 -16.27 13.13
CA ILE A 117 -0.03 -15.37 11.96
C ILE A 117 0.73 -14.07 12.21
N LEU A 118 0.99 -13.30 11.16
CA LEU A 118 1.48 -11.92 11.28
C LEU A 118 0.44 -11.10 12.06
N HIS A 119 0.89 -10.27 13.00
CA HIS A 119 -0.01 -9.45 13.80
C HIS A 119 -0.89 -8.56 12.89
N PRO A 120 -2.24 -8.59 13.00
CA PRO A 120 -3.14 -7.94 12.04
C PRO A 120 -2.88 -6.45 11.86
N MET A 121 -2.56 -5.75 12.96
CA MET A 121 -2.22 -4.32 12.88
C MET A 121 -0.89 -4.06 12.17
N ALA A 122 0.08 -4.97 12.28
CA ALA A 122 1.34 -4.86 11.55
C ALA A 122 1.13 -5.15 10.05
N ALA A 123 0.31 -6.14 9.72
CA ALA A 123 -0.09 -6.44 8.34
C ALA A 123 -0.81 -5.25 7.70
N LEU A 124 -1.86 -4.73 8.37
CA LEU A 124 -2.63 -3.59 7.89
C LEU A 124 -1.77 -2.31 7.81
N GLY A 125 -0.94 -2.06 8.83
CA GLY A 125 -0.03 -0.92 8.87
C GLY A 125 1.00 -0.96 7.76
N GLY A 126 1.65 -2.11 7.54
CA GLY A 126 2.60 -2.31 6.44
C GLY A 126 1.92 -2.12 5.08
N TYR A 127 0.74 -2.71 4.89
CA TYR A 127 -0.03 -2.55 3.66
C TYR A 127 -0.38 -1.08 3.38
N LEU A 128 -0.93 -0.35 4.36
CA LEU A 128 -1.27 1.07 4.19
C LEU A 128 -0.05 1.95 4.01
N PHE A 129 1.06 1.67 4.69
CA PHE A 129 2.31 2.43 4.52
C PHE A 129 2.94 2.21 3.16
N MET A 130 2.91 0.98 2.65
CA MET A 130 3.34 0.68 1.27
C MET A 130 2.55 1.51 0.26
N ILE A 131 1.21 1.49 0.34
CA ILE A 131 0.34 2.23 -0.57
C ILE A 131 0.57 3.74 -0.42
N SER A 132 0.71 4.23 0.82
CA SER A 132 0.96 5.65 1.09
C SER A 132 2.29 6.14 0.51
N GLY A 133 3.35 5.34 0.60
CA GLY A 133 4.65 5.64 0.00
C GLY A 133 4.57 5.77 -1.52
N VAL A 134 3.87 4.83 -2.18
CA VAL A 134 3.70 4.84 -3.65
C VAL A 134 2.74 5.96 -4.10
N ALA A 135 1.58 6.08 -3.47
CA ALA A 135 0.54 7.06 -3.85
C ALA A 135 1.01 8.51 -3.67
N ASN A 136 1.86 8.76 -2.67
CA ASN A 136 2.39 10.09 -2.36
C ASN A 136 3.85 10.26 -2.78
N TRP A 137 4.31 9.50 -3.78
CA TRP A 137 5.70 9.56 -4.25
C TRP A 137 6.11 11.00 -4.64
N PRO A 138 7.29 11.50 -4.20
CA PRO A 138 7.75 12.82 -4.58
C PRO A 138 7.90 12.96 -6.09
N ILE A 139 7.23 13.97 -6.68
CA ILE A 139 7.26 14.18 -8.13
C ILE A 139 8.62 14.77 -8.52
N PRO A 140 9.32 14.19 -9.52
CA PRO A 140 10.54 14.78 -10.06
C PRO A 140 10.25 16.18 -10.60
N GLN A 141 10.93 17.19 -10.05
CA GLN A 141 10.90 18.52 -10.65
C GLN A 141 11.59 18.43 -12.00
N ARG A 142 10.88 18.78 -13.07
CA ARG A 142 11.49 18.92 -14.39
C ARG A 142 12.45 20.10 -14.30
N ASN A 143 13.74 19.81 -14.13
CA ASN A 143 14.78 20.82 -14.27
C ASN A 143 14.64 21.37 -15.69
N ALA A 144 14.34 22.66 -15.81
CA ALA A 144 14.42 23.35 -17.09
C ALA A 144 15.91 23.40 -17.45
N ALA A 145 16.36 22.39 -18.21
CA ALA A 145 17.64 22.41 -18.89
C ALA A 145 17.60 23.47 -19.99
#